data_AF-A0A9W6EAH5-F1
#
_entry.id   AF-A0A9W6EAH5-F1
#
_cell.length_a   1.000
_cell.length_b   1.000
_cell.length_c   1.000
_cell.angle_alpha   90.00
_cell.angle_beta   90.00
_cell.angle_gamma   90.00
#
_symmetry.space_group_name_H-M   'P 1'
#
loop_
_entity.id
_entity.type
_entity.pdbx_description
1 polymer ?
#
loop_
_entity_poly.entity_id
_entity_poly.type
_entity_poly.pdbx_seq_one_letter_code
_entity_poly.pdbx_strand_id
1 'polypeptide(L)'
;MTKAAARLRKRRSSQVEHYMRATAPDKYHNILVPDYEIGCKRRIFDCGYLASLNEENFILTDTNIERIIPEGIKTDHGAIPADIIILATGFKTNQFLSYMEVIGRGGKSVTQHWDQYGGPGAYNTSVMSGFPNFFMLMGPNSATGHTSALMAVEK
;
A
#
# COMPACT_ATOMS: atom_id res chain seq x y z
N MET A 1 -8.07 -11.37 -19.72
CA MET A 1 -6.63 -11.68 -19.54
C MET A 1 -6.21 -12.69 -20.60
N THR A 2 -5.10 -12.48 -21.32
CA THR A 2 -4.66 -13.46 -22.33
C THR A 2 -4.02 -14.69 -21.66
N LYS A 3 -4.08 -15.85 -22.33
CA LYS A 3 -3.40 -17.08 -21.85
C LYS A 3 -1.89 -16.90 -21.66
N ALA A 4 -1.28 -15.99 -22.43
CA ALA A 4 0.14 -15.66 -22.29
C ALA A 4 0.40 -14.88 -20.99
N ALA A 5 -0.41 -13.87 -20.69
CA ALA A 5 -0.30 -13.09 -19.46
C ALA A 5 -0.51 -13.95 -18.21
N ALA A 6 -1.50 -14.86 -18.23
CA ALA A 6 -1.75 -15.78 -17.13
C ALA A 6 -0.53 -16.70 -16.86
N ARG A 7 0.07 -17.27 -17.92
CA ARG A 7 1.28 -18.09 -17.81
C ARG A 7 2.46 -17.30 -17.23
N LEU A 8 2.64 -16.05 -17.67
CA LEU A 8 3.71 -15.18 -17.16
C LEU A 8 3.51 -14.90 -15.66
N ARG A 9 2.28 -14.55 -15.23
CA ARG A 9 1.97 -14.31 -13.81
C ARG A 9 2.22 -15.53 -12.95
N LYS A 10 1.77 -16.71 -13.39
CA LYS A 10 2.02 -17.97 -12.68
C LYS A 10 3.51 -18.24 -12.53
N ARG A 11 4.28 -18.13 -13.62
CA ARG A 11 5.74 -18.31 -13.58
C ARG A 11 6.41 -17.35 -12.62
N ARG A 12 6.04 -16.06 -12.64
CA ARG A 12 6.61 -15.04 -11.75
C ARG A 12 6.25 -15.27 -10.29
N SER A 13 5.02 -15.68 -10.01
CA SER A 13 4.56 -15.99 -8.66
C SER A 13 5.35 -17.16 -8.08
N SER A 14 5.49 -18.26 -8.84
CA SER A 14 6.28 -19.42 -8.41
C SER A 14 7.76 -19.08 -8.18
N GLN A 15 8.37 -18.21 -9.00
CA GLN A 15 9.76 -17.77 -8.82
C GLN A 15 9.94 -16.96 -7.53
N VAL A 16 9.04 -16.02 -7.26
CA VAL A 16 9.12 -15.18 -6.06
C VAL A 16 8.84 -15.99 -4.80
N GLU A 17 7.81 -16.84 -4.83
CA GLU A 17 7.51 -17.72 -3.69
C GLU A 17 8.66 -18.67 -3.38
N HIS A 18 9.27 -19.28 -4.41
CA HIS A 18 10.43 -20.13 -4.21
C HIS A 18 11.60 -19.37 -3.54
N TYR A 19 11.89 -18.15 -3.98
CA TYR A 19 12.90 -17.31 -3.36
C TYR A 19 12.59 -16.99 -1.89
N MET A 20 11.33 -16.63 -1.59
CA MET A 20 10.88 -16.34 -0.22
C MET A 20 11.06 -17.55 0.69
N ARG A 21 10.61 -18.73 0.25
CA ARG A 21 10.72 -19.96 1.02
C ARG A 21 12.15 -20.46 1.20
N ALA A 22 13.01 -20.23 0.22
CA ALA A 22 14.41 -20.64 0.29
C ALA A 22 15.27 -19.72 1.19
N THR A 23 14.84 -18.47 1.39
CA THR A 23 15.64 -17.45 2.10
C THR A 23 15.15 -17.23 3.53
N ALA A 24 13.83 -17.23 3.74
CA ALA A 24 13.21 -17.06 5.05
C ALA A 24 13.01 -18.40 5.77
N PRO A 25 13.07 -18.44 7.11
CA PRO A 25 12.90 -19.68 7.85
C PRO A 25 11.47 -20.23 7.75
N ASP A 26 11.35 -21.55 7.67
CA ASP A 26 10.09 -22.28 7.45
C ASP A 26 8.98 -21.90 8.43
N LYS A 27 9.34 -21.61 9.68
CA LYS A 27 8.39 -21.20 10.75
C LYS A 27 7.56 -19.96 10.40
N TYR A 28 8.02 -19.10 9.49
CA TYR A 28 7.35 -17.85 9.13
C TYR A 28 6.65 -17.88 7.76
N HIS A 29 6.72 -18.98 7.01
CA HIS A 29 6.19 -19.02 5.64
C HIS A 29 4.69 -18.73 5.56
N ASN A 30 3.92 -19.14 6.56
CA ASN A 30 2.46 -18.90 6.61
C ASN A 30 2.11 -17.40 6.76
N ILE A 31 3.01 -16.61 7.35
CA ILE A 31 2.84 -15.16 7.53
C ILE A 31 3.40 -14.41 6.32
N LEU A 32 4.55 -14.87 5.80
CA LEU A 32 5.30 -14.15 4.78
C LEU A 32 4.75 -14.33 3.36
N VAL A 33 4.33 -15.55 2.98
CA VAL A 33 3.93 -15.86 1.61
C VAL A 33 2.50 -15.35 1.39
N PRO A 34 2.29 -14.30 0.56
CA PRO A 34 0.99 -13.69 0.41
C PRO A 34 0.03 -14.55 -0.41
N ASP A 35 -1.26 -14.40 -0.14
CA ASP A 35 -2.38 -15.04 -0.84
C ASP A 35 -2.90 -14.24 -2.06
N TYR A 36 -2.34 -13.07 -2.33
CA TYR A 36 -2.70 -12.20 -3.44
C TYR A 36 -1.72 -12.32 -4.62
N GLU A 37 -2.20 -12.01 -5.83
CA GLU A 37 -1.39 -12.14 -7.04
C GLU A 37 -0.21 -11.15 -7.10
N ILE A 38 0.88 -11.59 -7.74
CA ILE A 38 2.03 -10.72 -7.99
C ILE A 38 1.64 -9.50 -8.82
N GLY A 39 1.97 -8.31 -8.30
CA GLY A 39 1.67 -7.03 -8.95
C GLY A 39 0.32 -6.40 -8.56
N CYS A 40 -0.51 -7.08 -7.77
CA CYS A 40 -1.69 -6.45 -7.14
C CYS A 40 -1.30 -5.32 -6.17
N LYS A 41 -0.10 -5.41 -5.59
CA LYS A 41 0.54 -4.36 -4.79
C LYS A 41 1.91 -4.04 -5.37
N ARG A 42 2.40 -2.83 -5.10
CA ARG A 42 3.77 -2.42 -5.50
C ARG A 42 4.78 -3.33 -4.79
N ARG A 43 5.67 -3.95 -5.55
CA ARG A 43 6.70 -4.83 -4.99
C ARG A 43 7.76 -4.03 -4.26
N ILE A 44 8.20 -4.57 -3.13
CA ILE A 44 9.40 -4.15 -2.41
C ILE A 44 10.51 -5.11 -2.82
N PHE A 45 11.67 -4.56 -3.15
CA PHE A 45 12.85 -5.39 -3.42
C PHE A 45 13.46 -5.79 -2.09
N ASP A 46 13.79 -7.07 -1.96
CA ASP A 46 14.45 -7.55 -0.76
C ASP A 46 15.87 -7.00 -0.69
N CYS A 47 16.16 -6.28 0.39
CA CYS A 47 17.48 -5.74 0.71
C CYS A 47 18.07 -6.44 1.94
N GLY A 48 17.80 -7.74 2.09
CA GLY A 48 18.24 -8.56 3.23
C GLY A 48 17.18 -8.75 4.32
N TYR A 49 15.94 -8.32 4.09
CA TYR A 49 14.83 -8.51 5.04
C TYR A 49 14.58 -10.00 5.27
N LEU A 50 14.43 -10.80 4.21
CA LEU A 50 14.11 -12.22 4.36
C LEU A 50 15.23 -12.99 5.08
N ALA A 51 16.49 -12.66 4.78
CA ALA A 51 17.65 -13.25 5.42
C ALA A 51 17.69 -12.92 6.92
N SER A 52 17.39 -11.67 7.29
CA SER A 52 17.39 -11.21 8.69
C SER A 52 16.43 -11.96 9.61
N LEU A 53 15.40 -12.62 9.05
CA LEU A 53 14.43 -13.39 9.82
C LEU A 53 15.00 -14.69 10.42
N ASN A 54 16.20 -15.10 10.00
CA ASN A 54 16.90 -16.27 10.55
C ASN A 54 17.64 -15.97 11.86
N GLU A 55 17.81 -14.69 12.23
CA GLU A 55 18.47 -14.30 13.47
C GLU A 55 17.66 -14.72 14.71
N GLU A 56 18.35 -15.14 15.77
CA GLU A 56 17.71 -15.63 17.01
C GLU A 56 16.93 -14.53 17.75
N ASN A 57 17.33 -13.27 17.58
CA ASN A 57 16.67 -12.11 18.17
C ASN A 57 15.48 -11.58 17.35
N PHE A 58 15.06 -12.30 16.30
CA PHE A 58 13.94 -11.90 15.45
C PHE A 58 12.69 -12.76 15.69
N ILE A 59 11.60 -12.11 16.05
CA ILE A 59 10.28 -12.72 16.16
C ILE A 59 9.34 -12.03 15.17
N LEU A 60 8.82 -12.78 14.20
CA LEU A 60 7.74 -12.33 13.32
C LEU A 60 6.42 -12.91 13.85
N THR A 61 5.40 -12.06 13.97
CA THR A 61 4.06 -12.46 14.42
C THR A 61 2.97 -11.69 13.68
N ASP A 62 1.82 -12.32 13.51
CA ASP A 62 0.56 -11.76 12.98
C ASP A 62 -0.52 -11.62 14.07
N THR A 63 -0.14 -11.76 15.34
CA THR A 63 -1.00 -11.60 16.50
C THR A 63 -1.74 -10.26 16.50
N ASN A 64 -3.03 -10.26 16.87
CA ASN A 64 -3.82 -9.03 16.92
C ASN A 64 -3.34 -8.10 18.04
N ILE A 65 -3.11 -6.84 17.69
CA ILE A 65 -2.76 -5.78 18.64
C ILE A 65 -4.06 -5.22 19.23
N GLU A 66 -4.18 -5.22 20.57
CA GLU A 66 -5.31 -4.59 21.26
C GLU A 66 -5.05 -3.11 21.53
N ARG A 67 -3.89 -2.80 22.13
CA ARG A 67 -3.47 -1.45 22.51
C ARG A 67 -2.00 -1.40 22.91
N ILE A 68 -1.44 -0.20 22.93
CA ILE A 68 -0.15 0.08 23.57
C ILE A 68 -0.39 0.23 25.08
N ILE A 69 0.51 -0.32 25.88
CA ILE A 69 0.54 -0.26 27.36
C ILE A 69 1.90 0.30 27.81
N PRO A 70 2.03 0.82 29.04
CA PRO A 70 3.28 1.43 29.50
C PRO A 70 4.54 0.57 29.32
N GLU A 71 4.41 -0.74 29.43
CA GLU A 71 5.47 -1.72 29.30
C GLU A 71 5.67 -2.30 27.88
N GLY A 72 4.81 -1.94 26.91
CA GLY A 72 4.92 -2.43 25.53
C GLY A 72 3.59 -2.53 24.77
N ILE A 73 3.30 -3.69 24.17
CA ILE A 73 2.10 -3.92 23.36
C ILE A 73 1.26 -5.03 23.97
N LYS A 74 -0.02 -4.74 24.23
CA LYS A 74 -1.01 -5.75 24.60
C LYS A 74 -1.57 -6.40 23.34
N THR A 75 -1.55 -7.72 23.31
CA THR A 75 -2.13 -8.56 22.26
C THR A 75 -3.16 -9.54 22.85
N ASP A 76 -3.88 -10.24 21.97
CA ASP A 76 -4.82 -11.32 22.35
C ASP A 76 -4.12 -12.56 22.95
N HIS A 77 -2.81 -12.71 22.77
CA HIS A 77 -2.00 -13.80 23.35
C HIS A 77 -1.16 -13.40 24.58
N GLY A 78 -1.08 -12.12 24.94
CA GLY A 78 -0.26 -11.68 26.06
C GLY A 78 0.20 -10.24 25.95
N ALA A 79 1.21 -9.87 26.73
CA ALA A 79 1.91 -8.61 26.56
C ALA A 79 3.27 -8.89 25.91
N ILE A 80 3.65 -8.08 24.93
CA ILE A 80 4.98 -8.07 24.33
C ILE A 80 5.71 -6.84 24.90
N PRO A 81 6.71 -7.03 25.77
CA PRO A 81 7.48 -5.91 26.31
C PRO A 81 8.26 -5.19 25.21
N ALA A 82 8.32 -3.86 25.28
CA ALA A 82 9.08 -3.08 24.31
C ALA A 82 9.56 -1.76 24.92
N ASP A 83 10.86 -1.48 24.76
CA ASP A 83 11.44 -0.16 25.09
C ASP A 83 11.16 0.87 23.98
N ILE A 84 11.05 0.42 22.72
CA ILE A 84 10.84 1.25 21.54
C ILE A 84 9.78 0.61 20.65
N ILE A 85 8.81 1.42 20.21
CA ILE A 85 7.77 1.02 19.25
C ILE A 85 7.91 1.86 17.98
N ILE A 86 8.06 1.20 16.84
CA ILE A 86 8.15 1.84 15.52
C ILE A 86 6.83 1.63 14.77
N LEU A 87 6.16 2.72 14.40
CA LEU A 87 4.88 2.68 13.67
C LEU A 87 5.12 2.69 12.15
N ALA A 88 5.21 1.51 11.53
CA ALA A 88 5.35 1.32 10.09
C ALA A 88 3.99 1.07 9.38
N THR A 89 3.00 1.94 9.61
CA THR A 89 1.57 1.70 9.29
C THR A 89 1.13 1.98 7.85
N GLY A 90 2.06 2.18 6.91
CA GLY A 90 1.75 2.37 5.49
C GLY A 90 1.10 3.71 5.13
N PHE A 91 0.30 3.73 4.05
CA PHE A 91 -0.20 4.96 3.42
C PHE A 91 -1.68 4.84 2.99
N LYS A 92 -2.42 5.96 3.04
CA LYS A 92 -3.74 6.10 2.40
C LYS A 92 -3.56 6.52 0.94
N THR A 93 -3.59 5.58 0.01
CA THR A 93 -3.22 5.83 -1.40
C THR A 93 -4.31 6.45 -2.27
N ASN A 94 -5.58 6.36 -1.85
CA ASN A 94 -6.73 6.79 -2.65
C ASN A 94 -7.45 8.02 -2.06
N GLN A 95 -6.83 8.69 -1.08
CA GLN A 95 -7.36 9.91 -0.49
C GLN A 95 -6.63 11.10 -1.10
N PHE A 96 -7.35 11.91 -1.87
CA PHE A 96 -6.83 13.11 -2.51
C PHE A 96 -7.17 14.34 -1.66
N LEU A 97 -6.28 15.34 -1.66
CA LEU A 97 -6.47 16.63 -0.97
C LEU A 97 -6.78 16.51 0.54
N SER A 98 -6.26 15.49 1.23
CA SER A 98 -6.60 15.18 2.63
C SER A 98 -6.32 16.28 3.66
N TYR A 99 -5.54 17.31 3.30
CA TYR A 99 -5.11 18.39 4.19
C TYR A 99 -5.71 19.75 3.84
N MET A 100 -6.61 19.81 2.85
CA MET A 100 -7.24 21.06 2.44
C MET A 100 -8.65 20.83 1.95
N GLU A 101 -9.51 21.82 2.14
CA GLU A 101 -10.83 21.84 1.53
C GLU A 101 -10.81 22.71 0.27
N VAL A 102 -11.28 22.16 -0.84
CA VAL A 102 -11.39 22.88 -2.11
C VAL A 102 -12.87 23.03 -2.44
N ILE A 103 -13.31 24.29 -2.52
CA ILE A 103 -14.69 24.67 -2.81
C ILE A 103 -14.78 25.25 -4.22
N GLY A 104 -15.65 24.64 -5.03
CA GLY A 104 -15.90 25.04 -6.40
C GLY A 104 -17.12 25.97 -6.53
N ARG A 105 -17.66 26.04 -7.75
CA ARG A 105 -18.86 26.80 -8.06
C ARG A 105 -20.05 26.31 -7.23
N GLY A 106 -20.90 27.25 -6.83
CA GLY A 106 -22.10 26.96 -6.04
C GLY A 106 -21.81 26.48 -4.61
N GLY A 107 -20.61 26.73 -4.08
CA GLY A 107 -20.24 26.33 -2.72
C GLY A 107 -20.00 24.84 -2.54
N LYS A 108 -19.89 24.08 -3.63
CA LYS A 108 -19.75 22.63 -3.59
C LYS A 108 -18.29 22.21 -3.38
N SER A 109 -18.03 21.33 -2.41
CA SER A 109 -16.68 20.83 -2.15
C SER A 109 -16.26 19.74 -3.15
N VAL A 110 -14.95 19.51 -3.29
CA VAL A 110 -14.41 18.42 -4.12
C VAL A 110 -14.89 17.05 -3.64
N THR A 111 -14.95 16.83 -2.32
CA THR A 111 -15.49 15.58 -1.75
C THR A 111 -16.94 15.36 -2.19
N GLN A 112 -17.81 16.37 -2.01
CA GLN A 112 -19.20 16.31 -2.48
C GLN A 112 -19.32 16.13 -3.99
N HIS A 113 -18.36 16.64 -4.76
CA HIS A 113 -18.32 16.41 -6.21
C HIS A 113 -18.03 14.96 -6.54
N TRP A 114 -16.98 14.36 -5.95
CA TRP A 114 -16.61 12.97 -6.20
C TRP A 114 -17.64 11.96 -5.69
N ASP A 115 -18.28 12.23 -4.55
CA ASP A 115 -19.32 11.35 -3.99
C ASP A 115 -20.48 11.15 -4.98
N GLN A 116 -20.82 12.18 -5.77
CA GLN A 116 -21.87 12.07 -6.79
C GLN A 116 -21.51 11.14 -7.95
N TYR A 117 -20.23 10.87 -8.18
CA TYR A 117 -19.73 9.98 -9.23
C TYR A 117 -19.23 8.63 -8.69
N GLY A 118 -19.43 8.37 -7.39
CA GLY A 118 -19.00 7.12 -6.75
C GLY A 118 -17.49 7.05 -6.45
N GLY A 119 -16.77 8.16 -6.50
CA GLY A 119 -15.37 8.23 -6.09
C GLY A 119 -14.52 9.29 -6.82
N PRO A 120 -13.23 9.39 -6.45
CA PRO A 120 -12.31 10.35 -7.05
C PRO A 120 -12.15 10.17 -8.56
N GLY A 121 -12.39 11.25 -9.30
CA GLY A 121 -12.27 11.29 -10.75
C GLY A 121 -11.83 12.66 -11.24
N ALA A 122 -11.10 12.68 -12.35
CA ALA A 122 -10.67 13.91 -13.00
C ALA A 122 -10.54 13.69 -14.51
N TYR A 123 -10.92 14.71 -15.29
CA TYR A 123 -10.66 14.75 -16.72
C TYR A 123 -9.17 14.94 -16.96
N ASN A 124 -8.59 14.10 -17.82
CA ASN A 124 -7.15 13.99 -18.04
C ASN A 124 -6.35 13.93 -16.74
N THR A 125 -6.90 13.31 -15.70
CA THR A 125 -6.28 13.14 -14.38
C THR A 125 -5.97 14.44 -13.62
N SER A 126 -6.39 15.61 -14.12
CA SER A 126 -5.97 16.91 -13.59
C SER A 126 -7.11 17.88 -13.26
N VAL A 127 -8.19 17.91 -14.05
CA VAL A 127 -9.25 18.92 -13.91
C VAL A 127 -10.62 18.31 -13.66
N MET A 128 -11.52 19.08 -13.06
CA MET A 128 -12.89 18.65 -12.71
C MET A 128 -13.91 19.72 -13.08
N SER A 129 -15.12 19.31 -13.43
CA SER A 129 -16.21 20.26 -13.73
C SER A 129 -16.65 20.97 -12.44
N GLY A 130 -16.90 22.28 -12.54
CA GLY A 130 -17.29 23.11 -11.39
C GLY A 130 -16.11 23.69 -10.59
N PHE A 131 -14.86 23.35 -10.92
CA PHE A 131 -13.65 23.88 -10.26
C PHE A 131 -12.77 24.65 -11.26
N PRO A 132 -13.17 25.87 -11.69
CA PRO A 132 -12.43 26.61 -12.70
C PRO A 132 -11.03 26.99 -12.21
N ASN A 133 -10.04 26.92 -13.10
CA ASN A 133 -8.63 27.23 -12.83
C ASN A 133 -7.99 26.40 -11.69
N PHE A 134 -8.61 25.28 -11.30
CA PHE A 134 -8.02 24.34 -10.35
C PHE A 134 -7.47 23.12 -11.10
N PHE A 135 -6.18 22.86 -10.91
CA PHE A 135 -5.45 21.77 -11.55
C PHE A 135 -4.78 20.92 -10.47
N MET A 136 -5.04 19.61 -10.50
CA MET A 136 -4.35 18.66 -9.64
C MET A 136 -3.12 18.12 -10.36
N LEU A 137 -1.97 18.21 -9.71
CA LEU A 137 -0.81 17.40 -10.06
C LEU A 137 -0.99 16.04 -9.41
N MET A 138 -0.75 14.98 -10.18
CA MET A 138 -1.00 13.60 -9.73
C MET A 138 -2.43 13.37 -9.21
N GLY A 139 -3.42 13.91 -9.93
CA GLY A 139 -4.81 13.68 -9.57
C GLY A 139 -5.28 12.24 -9.82
N PRO A 140 -6.58 11.97 -9.61
CA PRO A 140 -7.14 10.64 -9.77
C PRO A 140 -6.78 9.99 -11.12
N ASN A 141 -6.37 8.72 -11.06
CA ASN A 141 -5.97 7.88 -12.20
C ASN A 141 -4.64 8.24 -12.90
N SER A 142 -3.85 9.20 -12.41
CA SER A 142 -2.51 9.48 -12.99
C SER A 142 -1.44 8.48 -12.55
N ALA A 143 -1.55 7.97 -11.32
CA ALA A 143 -0.56 7.09 -10.72
C ALA A 143 -0.85 5.63 -11.07
N THR A 144 0.11 4.97 -11.70
CA THR A 144 0.00 3.54 -12.06
C THR A 144 0.47 2.61 -10.94
N GLY A 145 1.17 3.15 -9.93
CA GLY A 145 1.73 2.40 -8.81
C GLY A 145 2.99 1.56 -9.13
N HIS A 146 3.41 1.49 -10.39
CA HIS A 146 4.53 0.65 -10.83
C HIS A 146 5.57 1.36 -11.72
N THR A 147 5.36 2.65 -12.04
CA THR A 147 6.31 3.48 -12.78
C THR A 147 6.73 4.71 -11.94
N SER A 148 7.70 5.47 -12.46
CA SER A 148 8.16 6.71 -11.84
C SER A 148 7.02 7.72 -11.70
N ALA A 149 6.87 8.32 -10.51
CA ALA A 149 5.94 9.42 -10.30
C ALA A 149 6.37 10.68 -11.07
N LEU A 150 7.68 10.91 -11.24
CA LEU A 150 8.20 12.03 -12.03
C LEU A 150 7.72 11.97 -13.48
N MET A 151 7.78 10.79 -14.10
CA MET A 151 7.29 10.60 -15.46
C MET A 151 5.78 10.84 -15.61
N ALA A 152 5.01 10.70 -14.53
CA ALA A 152 3.58 10.98 -14.51
C ALA A 152 3.26 12.45 -14.23
N VAL A 153 4.18 13.20 -13.61
CA VAL A 153 4.05 14.63 -13.30
C VAL A 153 4.56 15.51 -14.44
N GLU A 154 5.69 15.14 -15.05
CA GLU A 154 6.40 15.96 -16.04
C GLU A 154 5.83 15.85 -17.46
N LYS A 155 4.88 14.94 -17.68
CA LYS A 155 4.20 14.75 -18.96
C LYS A 155 2.83 15.41 -18.97
#